data_AF-A0A7X6Y2D2-F1
#
_entry.id   AF-A0A7X6Y2D2-F1
#
_cell.length_a   1.000
_cell.length_b   1.000
_cell.length_c   1.000
_cell.angle_alpha   90.00
_cell.angle_beta   90.00
_cell.angle_gamma   90.00
#
_symmetry.space_group_name_H-M   'P 1'
#
loop_
_entity.id
_entity.type
_entity.pdbx_description
1 polymer ?
#
loop_
_entity_poly.entity_id
_entity_poly.type
_entity_poly.pdbx_seq_one_letter_code
_entity_poly.pdbx_strand_id
1 'polypeptide(L)'
;MKRIVLFLMIITVFSKLLGFFREIVLAYFYGASAVSDAYLISITIPTVIFALVGTALATSYIPLYTSIEREKGEKEALRFSNNLINFLLLFCFLI
;
A
#
# COMPACT_ATOMS: atom_id res chain seq x y z
N MET A 1 5.31 2.91 -21.35
CA MET A 1 3.89 2.89 -20.91
C MET A 1 3.30 1.47 -20.86
N LYS A 2 3.00 0.81 -22.00
CA LYS A 2 2.30 -0.50 -22.02
C LYS A 2 2.95 -1.61 -21.18
N ARG A 3 4.28 -1.74 -21.20
CA ARG A 3 5.01 -2.74 -20.39
C ARG A 3 4.86 -2.50 -18.88
N ILE A 4 4.97 -1.25 -18.43
CA ILE A 4 4.86 -0.89 -17.00
C ILE A 4 3.46 -1.19 -16.48
N VAL A 5 2.42 -0.81 -17.25
CA VAL A 5 1.03 -1.10 -16.89
C VAL A 5 0.78 -2.60 -16.79
N LEU A 6 1.34 -3.39 -17.71
CA LEU A 6 1.23 -4.85 -17.68
C LEU A 6 1.92 -5.44 -16.44
N PHE A 7 3.11 -4.96 -16.08
CA PHE A 7 3.79 -5.36 -14.84
C PHE A 7 2.96 -5.03 -13.60
N LEU A 8 2.41 -3.81 -13.51
CA LEU A 8 1.56 -3.41 -12.38
C LEU A 8 0.31 -4.28 -12.26
N MET A 9 -0.33 -4.62 -13.39
CA MET A 9 -1.46 -5.54 -13.41
C MET A 9 -1.10 -6.93 -12.88
N ILE A 10 0.03 -7.49 -13.33
CA ILE A 10 0.50 -8.80 -12.86
C ILE A 10 0.77 -8.77 -11.35
N ILE A 11 1.47 -7.75 -10.86
CA ILE A 11 1.75 -7.58 -9.42
C ILE A 11 0.45 -7.46 -8.62
N THR A 12 -0.53 -6.70 -9.14
CA THR A 12 -1.83 -6.51 -8.48
C THR A 12 -2.62 -7.82 -8.41
N VAL A 13 -2.69 -8.56 -9.52
CA VAL A 13 -3.35 -9.87 -9.56
C VAL A 13 -2.68 -10.84 -8.60
N PHE A 14 -1.35 -10.90 -8.61
CA PHE A 14 -0.59 -11.77 -7.71
C PHE A 14 -0.82 -11.42 -6.23
N SER A 15 -0.83 -10.14 -5.88
CA SER A 15 -1.16 -9.66 -4.53
C SER A 15 -2.57 -10.09 -4.09
N LYS A 16 -3.57 -9.97 -4.98
CA LYS A 16 -4.94 -10.44 -4.71
C LYS A 16 -5.01 -11.96 -4.52
N LEU A 17 -4.25 -12.73 -5.30
CA LEU A 17 -4.18 -14.18 -5.14
C LEU A 17 -3.57 -14.60 -3.80
N LEU A 18 -2.52 -13.90 -3.33
CA LEU A 18 -1.97 -14.13 -1.99
C LEU A 18 -2.99 -13.81 -0.89
N GLY A 19 -3.72 -12.70 -1.02
CA GLY A 19 -4.82 -12.35 -0.12
C GLY A 19 -5.92 -13.41 -0.12
N PHE A 20 -6.29 -13.94 -1.28
CA PHE A 20 -7.27 -15.00 -1.40
C PHE A 20 -6.78 -16.31 -0.77
N PHE A 21 -5.51 -16.66 -0.96
CA PHE A 21 -4.90 -17.83 -0.33
C PHE A 21 -4.92 -17.74 1.19
N ARG A 22 -4.68 -16.55 1.76
CA ARG A 22 -4.84 -16.29 3.20
C ARG A 22 -6.25 -16.60 3.69
N GLU A 23 -7.29 -16.21 2.95
CA GLU A 23 -8.68 -16.52 3.29
C GLU A 23 -8.96 -18.03 3.23
N ILE A 24 -8.43 -18.74 2.22
CA ILE A 24 -8.54 -20.21 2.14
C ILE A 24 -7.90 -20.88 3.36
N VAL A 25 -6.69 -20.47 3.73
CA VAL A 25 -5.98 -21.02 4.89
C VAL A 25 -6.78 -20.76 6.17
N LEU A 26 -7.28 -19.55 6.37
CA LEU A 26 -8.12 -19.21 7.52
C LEU A 26 -9.37 -20.10 7.58
N ALA A 27 -10.08 -20.25 6.45
CA ALA A 27 -11.29 -21.07 6.38
C ALA A 27 -11.01 -22.57 6.57
N TYR A 28 -9.90 -23.08 6.05
CA TYR A 28 -9.53 -24.49 6.18
C TYR A 28 -9.23 -24.87 7.64
N PHE A 29 -8.48 -24.02 8.36
CA PHE A 29 -8.08 -24.32 9.74
C PHE A 29 -9.14 -23.94 10.78
N TYR A 30 -9.85 -22.82 10.57
CA TYR A 30 -10.72 -22.24 11.59
C TYR A 30 -12.20 -22.23 11.21
N GLY A 31 -12.55 -22.48 9.94
CA GLY A 31 -13.94 -22.48 9.48
C GLY A 31 -14.70 -21.21 9.88
N ALA A 32 -15.99 -21.36 10.16
CA ALA A 32 -16.77 -20.34 10.86
C ALA A 32 -16.61 -20.55 12.38
N SER A 33 -15.72 -19.76 13.00
CA SER A 33 -15.45 -19.84 14.44
C SER A 33 -15.20 -18.47 15.06
N ALA A 34 -15.22 -18.40 16.38
CA ALA A 34 -14.86 -17.19 17.12
C ALA A 34 -13.43 -16.71 16.80
N VAL A 35 -12.52 -17.61 16.40
CA VAL A 35 -11.14 -17.26 16.04
C VAL A 35 -11.09 -16.56 14.68
N SER A 36 -11.80 -17.09 13.67
CA SER A 36 -11.88 -16.43 12.36
C SER A 36 -12.57 -15.07 12.47
N ASP A 37 -13.61 -14.95 13.30
CA ASP A 37 -14.32 -13.70 13.51
C ASP A 37 -13.42 -12.64 14.19
N ALA A 38 -12.69 -13.04 15.24
CA ALA A 38 -11.73 -12.16 15.89
C ALA A 38 -10.61 -11.70 14.94
N TYR A 39 -10.11 -12.61 14.10
CA TYR A 39 -9.11 -12.29 13.08
C TYR A 39 -9.64 -11.26 12.08
N LEU A 40 -10.84 -11.48 11.50
CA LEU A 40 -11.45 -10.57 10.53
C LEU A 40 -11.73 -9.18 11.13
N ILE A 41 -12.17 -9.12 12.39
CA ILE A 41 -12.33 -7.84 13.08
C ILE A 41 -10.98 -7.17 13.30
N SER A 42 -9.96 -7.90 13.76
CA SER A 42 -8.64 -7.35 14.06
C SER A 42 -7.96 -6.72 12.84
N ILE A 43 -8.14 -7.30 11.64
CA ILE A 43 -7.51 -6.80 10.43
C ILE A 43 -8.23 -5.59 9.83
N THR A 44 -9.47 -5.32 10.26
CA THR A 44 -10.26 -4.19 9.74
C THR A 44 -9.59 -2.85 10.06
N ILE A 45 -9.13 -2.67 11.30
CA ILE A 45 -8.53 -1.39 11.75
C ILE A 45 -7.27 -1.05 10.92
N PRO A 46 -6.25 -1.94 10.82
CA PRO A 46 -5.09 -1.67 9.96
C PRO A 46 -5.49 -1.45 8.50
N THR A 47 -6.41 -2.26 7.96
CA THR A 47 -6.82 -2.16 6.55
C THR A 47 -7.38 -0.79 6.22
N VAL A 48 -8.23 -0.22 7.08
CA VAL A 48 -8.80 1.11 6.88
C VAL A 48 -7.73 2.20 6.94
N ILE A 49 -6.82 2.14 7.92
CA ILE A 49 -5.72 3.11 8.05
C ILE A 49 -4.82 3.09 6.81
N PHE A 50 -4.39 1.90 6.38
CA PHE A 50 -3.54 1.76 5.19
C PHE A 50 -4.27 2.15 3.90
N ALA A 51 -5.57 1.88 3.78
CA ALA A 51 -6.34 2.33 2.64
C ALA A 51 -6.37 3.86 2.53
N LEU A 52 -6.63 4.56 3.64
CA LEU A 52 -6.68 6.02 3.68
C LEU A 52 -5.33 6.63 3.31
N VAL A 53 -4.25 6.21 3.98
CA VAL A 53 -2.90 6.72 3.71
C VAL A 53 -2.45 6.36 2.29
N GLY A 54 -2.69 5.12 1.87
CA GLY A 54 -2.33 4.65 0.53
C GLY A 54 -3.03 5.43 -0.59
N THR A 55 -4.33 5.72 -0.44
CA THR A 55 -5.07 6.54 -1.40
C THR A 55 -4.57 7.99 -1.44
N ALA A 56 -4.29 8.59 -0.28
CA ALA A 56 -3.75 9.96 -0.22
C ALA A 56 -2.38 10.05 -0.91
N LEU A 57 -1.50 9.06 -0.70
CA LEU A 57 -0.19 9.01 -1.35
C LEU A 57 -0.32 8.76 -2.86
N ALA A 58 -1.13 7.78 -3.27
CA ALA A 58 -1.28 7.42 -4.69
C ALA A 58 -1.83 8.58 -5.55
N THR A 59 -2.67 9.43 -4.96
CA THR A 59 -3.30 10.57 -5.65
C THR A 59 -2.46 11.84 -5.63
N SER A 60 -1.70 12.09 -4.56
CA SER A 60 -0.94 13.33 -4.39
C SER A 60 0.53 13.23 -4.81
N TYR A 61 1.16 12.06 -4.71
CA TYR A 61 2.60 11.92 -4.91
C TYR A 61 3.05 12.21 -6.35
N ILE A 62 2.43 11.57 -7.34
CA ILE A 62 2.79 11.73 -8.76
C ILE A 62 2.71 13.21 -9.21
N PRO A 63 1.59 13.95 -8.99
CA PRO A 63 1.52 15.34 -9.42
C PRO A 63 2.50 16.24 -8.67
N LEU A 64 2.71 16.03 -7.36
CA LEU A 64 3.68 16.81 -6.58
C LEU A 64 5.12 16.56 -7.04
N TYR A 65 5.50 15.30 -7.22
CA TYR A 65 6.81 14.93 -7.74
C TYR A 65 7.06 15.57 -9.11
N THR A 66 6.10 15.43 -10.03
CA THR A 66 6.22 15.95 -11.40
C THR A 66 6.29 17.48 -11.43
N SER A 67 5.53 18.17 -10.57
CA SER A 67 5.61 19.63 -10.41
C SER A 67 6.98 20.07 -9.91
N ILE A 68 7.50 19.43 -8.85
CA ILE A 68 8.82 19.73 -8.29
C ILE A 68 9.93 19.45 -9.32
N GLU A 69 9.85 18.33 -10.02
CA GLU A 69 10.81 17.96 -11.07
C GLU A 69 10.84 19.01 -12.18
N ARG A 70 9.67 19.47 -12.63
CA ARG A 70 9.55 20.48 -13.68
C ARG A 70 10.05 21.86 -13.27
N GLU A 71 9.82 22.25 -12.02
CA GLU A 71 10.16 23.60 -11.51
C GLU A 71 11.58 23.71 -10.96
N LYS A 72 12.07 22.65 -10.31
CA LYS A 72 13.31 22.66 -9.51
C LYS A 72 14.32 21.60 -9.94
N GLY A 73 13.97 20.78 -10.93
CA GLY A 73 14.81 19.72 -11.47
C GLY A 73 14.74 18.42 -10.67
N GLU A 74 15.30 17.37 -11.28
CA GLU A 74 15.26 15.98 -10.78
C GLU A 74 15.83 15.83 -9.36
N LYS A 75 16.92 16.54 -9.04
CA LYS A 75 17.57 16.43 -7.72
C LYS A 75 16.66 16.84 -6.56
N GLU A 76 15.86 17.89 -6.75
CA GLU A 76 14.92 18.35 -5.72
C GLU A 76 13.67 17.47 -5.65
N ALA A 77 13.24 16.89 -6.78
CA ALA A 77 12.17 15.89 -6.79
C ALA A 77 12.58 14.61 -6.03
N LEU A 78 13.80 14.13 -6.24
CA LEU A 78 14.36 12.99 -5.49
C LEU A 78 14.52 13.30 -4.00
N ARG A 79 14.93 14.52 -3.64
CA ARG A 79 14.95 14.96 -2.24
C ARG A 79 13.57 14.95 -1.60
N PHE A 80 12.55 15.39 -2.32
CA PHE A 80 11.16 15.30 -1.88
C PHE A 80 10.76 13.83 -1.62
N SER A 81 11.04 12.91 -2.55
CA SER A 81 10.77 11.49 -2.37
C SER A 81 11.48 10.90 -1.16
N ASN A 82 12.76 11.23 -0.96
CA ASN A 82 13.54 10.76 0.18
C ASN A 82 12.96 11.27 1.51
N ASN A 83 12.59 12.54 1.58
CA ASN A 83 11.96 13.12 2.77
C ASN A 83 10.61 12.47 3.07
N LEU A 84 9.79 12.23 2.05
CA LEU A 84 8.51 11.55 2.20
C LEU A 84 8.69 10.11 2.71
N ILE A 85 9.61 9.35 2.11
CA ILE A 85 9.91 7.97 2.53
C ILE A 85 10.43 7.95 3.97
N ASN A 86 11.37 8.83 4.33
CA ASN A 86 11.89 8.93 5.69
C ASN A 86 10.79 9.27 6.70
N PHE A 87 9.90 10.20 6.36
CA PHE A 87 8.76 10.54 7.20
C PHE A 87 7.81 9.34 7.39
N LEU A 88 7.48 8.63 6.31
CA LEU A 88 6.62 7.45 6.37
C LEU A 88 7.27 6.32 7.18
N LEU A 89 8.57 6.07 7.00
CA LEU A 89 9.30 5.07 7.78
C LEU A 89 9.32 5.42 9.27
N LEU A 90 9.55 6.69 9.61
CA LEU A 90 9.54 7.14 11.00
C LEU A 90 8.14 7.05 11.62
N PHE A 91 7.10 7.40 10.87
CA PHE A 91 5.71 7.26 11.30
C PHE A 91 5.34 5.79 11.54
N CYS A 92 5.71 4.89 10.62
CA CYS A 92 5.49 3.45 10.77
C CYS A 92 6.35 2.82 11.88
N PHE A 93 7.48 3.41 12.25
CA PHE A 93 8.30 2.92 13.36
C PHE A 93 7.74 3.32 14.73
N LEU A 94 7.06 4.47 14.80
CA LEU A 94 6.48 5.00 16.03
C LEU A 94 5.11 4.39 16.37
N ILE A 95 4.42 3.80 15.40
CA ILE A 95 3.11 3.15 15.53
C ILE A 95 3.28 1.64 15.62
#